data_AF-W4VFP0-F1
#
_entry.id   AF-W4VFP0-F1
#
_cell.length_a   1.000
_cell.length_b   1.000
_cell.length_c   1.000
_cell.angle_alpha   90.00
_cell.angle_beta   90.00
_cell.angle_gamma   90.00
#
_symmetry.space_group_name_H-M   'P 1'
#
loop_
_entity.id
_entity.type
_entity.pdbx_description
1 polymer ?
#
loop_
_entity_poly.entity_id
_entity_poly.type
_entity_poly.pdbx_seq_one_letter_code
_entity_poly.pdbx_strand_id
1 'polypeptide(L)'
;MGVFAQKEIVEVVEDYQQQISIGEANTINPSYEIGDVLEIEVTPRDFGRIAAQAAKQVVTQRVREAERGIIFNEYIDREEDIMNGTIQRMDADLFM
;
A
#
# COMPACT_ATOMS: atom_id res chain seq x y z
N MET A 1 -11.45 11.53 7.09
CA MET A 1 -11.05 10.11 7.03
C MET A 1 -10.12 9.88 8.21
N GLY A 2 -10.61 9.21 9.26
CA GLY A 2 -9.79 8.84 10.40
C GLY A 2 -9.09 7.52 10.13
N VAL A 3 -7.86 7.36 10.63
CA VAL A 3 -7.16 6.08 10.66
C VAL A 3 -7.32 5.53 12.06
N PHE A 4 -7.85 4.31 12.15
CA PHE A 4 -8.08 3.65 13.42
C PHE A 4 -7.19 2.41 13.49
N ALA A 5 -6.51 2.23 14.62
CA ALA A 5 -5.84 0.98 14.96
C ALA A 5 -6.84 0.09 15.68
N GLN A 6 -7.03 -1.12 15.16
CA GLN A 6 -7.87 -2.14 15.78
C GLN A 6 -7.02 -2.95 16.77
N LYS A 7 -7.51 -3.08 18.00
CA LYS A 7 -6.89 -3.91 19.04
C LYS A 7 -7.89 -4.93 19.56
N GLU A 8 -7.51 -6.20 19.54
CA GLU A 8 -8.29 -7.28 20.13
C GLU A 8 -8.17 -7.26 21.66
N ILE A 9 -9.30 -7.37 22.33
CA ILE A 9 -9.35 -7.37 23.79
C ILE A 9 -9.12 -8.78 24.31
N VAL A 10 -8.02 -8.96 25.04
CA VAL A 10 -7.57 -10.26 25.55
C VAL A 10 -7.31 -10.20 27.05
N GLU A 11 -7.29 -11.36 27.70
CA GLU A 11 -6.93 -11.46 29.12
C GLU A 11 -5.41 -11.30 29.32
N VAL A 12 -4.62 -11.97 28.48
CA VAL A 12 -3.16 -11.93 28.50
C VAL A 12 -2.68 -11.39 27.17
N VAL A 13 -1.99 -10.25 27.20
CA VAL A 13 -1.46 -9.60 26.00
C VAL A 13 -0.17 -10.29 25.57
N GLU A 14 -0.17 -10.84 24.36
CA GLU A 14 1.00 -11.42 23.70
C GLU A 14 1.58 -10.47 22.63
N ASP A 15 0.71 -9.73 21.93
CA ASP A 15 1.09 -8.74 20.91
C ASP A 15 0.56 -7.35 21.26
N TYR A 16 1.42 -6.49 21.80
CA TYR A 16 1.08 -5.10 22.15
C TYR A 16 0.71 -4.21 20.96
N GLN A 17 0.98 -4.61 19.71
CA GLN A 17 0.54 -3.85 18.55
C GLN A 17 -0.91 -4.17 18.19
N GLN A 18 -1.32 -5.43 18.32
CA GLN A 18 -2.64 -5.91 17.89
C GLN A 18 -3.61 -6.20 19.02
N GLN A 19 -3.15 -6.24 20.27
CA GLN A 19 -3.96 -6.60 21.42
C GLN A 19 -3.96 -5.49 22.49
N ILE A 20 -4.95 -5.54 23.37
CA ILE A 20 -5.09 -4.73 24.57
C ILE A 20 -5.68 -5.58 25.70
N SER A 21 -5.30 -5.30 26.94
CA SER A 21 -5.88 -6.02 28.08
C SER A 21 -7.33 -5.61 28.31
N ILE A 22 -8.17 -6.54 28.78
CA ILE A 22 -9.55 -6.25 29.23
C ILE A 22 -9.59 -5.16 30.32
N GLY A 23 -8.57 -5.10 31.18
CA GLY A 23 -8.44 -4.07 32.21
C GLY A 23 -8.32 -2.67 31.60
N GLU A 24 -7.46 -2.50 30.59
CA GLU A 24 -7.27 -1.23 29.89
C GLU A 24 -8.48 -0.87 29.04
N ALA A 25 -9.07 -1.83 28.30
CA ALA A 25 -10.25 -1.59 27.49
C ALA A 25 -11.44 -1.08 28.34
N ASN A 26 -11.63 -1.64 29.53
CA ASN A 26 -12.68 -1.21 30.46
C ASN A 26 -12.51 0.22 30.99
N THR A 27 -11.29 0.78 30.99
CA THR A 27 -11.09 2.19 31.35
C THR A 27 -11.65 3.15 30.31
N ILE A 28 -11.76 2.71 29.06
CA ILE A 28 -12.27 3.49 27.94
C ILE A 28 -13.79 3.34 27.85
N ASN A 29 -14.27 2.10 27.87
CA ASN A 29 -15.70 1.79 27.94
C ASN A 29 -15.89 0.48 28.75
N PRO A 30 -16.61 0.51 29.87
CA PRO A 30 -16.88 -0.69 30.69
C PRO A 30 -17.74 -1.77 30.01
N SER A 31 -18.25 -1.50 28.81
CA SER A 31 -19.12 -2.43 28.07
C SER A 31 -18.35 -3.41 27.20
N TYR A 32 -17.01 -3.33 27.16
CA TYR A 32 -16.18 -4.21 26.35
C TYR A 32 -15.97 -5.57 27.03
N GLU A 33 -16.03 -6.63 26.22
CA GLU A 33 -15.78 -8.01 26.64
C GLU A 33 -14.53 -8.58 25.98
N ILE A 34 -14.06 -9.74 26.47
CA ILE A 34 -12.93 -10.45 25.86
C ILE A 34 -13.34 -10.96 24.48
N GLY A 35 -12.52 -10.71 23.47
CA GLY A 35 -12.80 -11.01 22.07
C GLY A 35 -13.41 -9.85 21.27
N ASP A 36 -13.78 -8.74 21.94
CA ASP A 36 -14.17 -7.52 21.25
C ASP A 36 -12.96 -6.80 20.62
N VAL A 37 -13.23 -5.88 19.70
CA VAL A 37 -12.21 -5.05 19.05
C VAL A 37 -12.39 -3.59 19.47
N LEU A 38 -11.34 -3.03 20.07
CA LEU A 38 -11.24 -1.61 20.37
C LEU A 38 -10.64 -0.86 19.18
N GLU A 39 -11.32 0.16 18.70
CA GLU A 39 -10.80 1.08 17.68
C GLU A 39 -10.18 2.32 18.33
N ILE A 40 -8.89 2.52 18.12
CA ILE A 40 -8.14 3.68 18.62
C ILE A 40 -7.84 4.60 17.44
N GLU A 41 -8.30 5.85 17.50
CA GLU A 41 -7.95 6.83 16.46
C GLU A 41 -6.46 7.17 16.54
N VAL A 42 -5.74 6.90 15.44
CA VAL A 42 -4.30 7.13 15.30
C VAL A 42 -3.97 8.12 14.18
N THR A 43 -4.96 8.84 13.65
CA THR A 43 -4.84 9.77 12.51
C THR A 43 -3.78 10.85 12.76
N PRO A 44 -2.63 10.84 12.05
CA PRO A 44 -1.66 11.93 12.14
C PRO A 44 -2.19 13.22 11.48
N ARG A 45 -1.74 14.39 11.95
CA ARG A 45 -2.18 15.71 11.43
C ARG A 45 -2.00 15.87 9.91
N ASP A 46 -0.88 15.39 9.36
CA ASP A 46 -0.53 15.51 7.93
C ASP A 46 -0.91 14.28 7.09
N PHE A 47 -1.64 13.31 7.67
CA PHE A 47 -1.92 12.03 7.04
C PHE A 47 -2.57 12.16 5.66
N GLY A 48 -3.55 13.06 5.54
CA GLY A 48 -4.28 13.27 4.29
C GLY A 48 -3.36 13.67 3.12
N ARG A 49 -2.35 14.52 3.37
CA ARG A 49 -1.40 14.95 2.32
C ARG A 49 -0.48 13.81 1.91
N ILE A 50 0.08 13.09 2.87
CA ILE A 50 1.01 11.97 2.62
C ILE A 50 0.27 10.84 1.90
N ALA A 51 -0.93 10.48 2.37
CA ALA A 51 -1.75 9.45 1.76
C ALA A 51 -2.17 9.82 0.33
N ALA A 52 -2.53 11.09 0.07
CA ALA A 52 -2.86 11.56 -1.28
C ALA A 52 -1.67 11.48 -2.23
N GLN A 53 -0.47 11.85 -1.76
CA GLN A 53 0.76 11.74 -2.55
C GLN A 53 1.11 10.28 -2.87
N ALA A 54 1.04 9.41 -1.85
CA ALA A 54 1.26 7.97 -2.02
C ALA A 54 0.24 7.37 -3.00
N ALA A 55 -1.04 7.74 -2.88
CA ALA A 55 -2.08 7.29 -3.81
C ALA A 55 -1.79 7.71 -5.25
N LYS A 56 -1.40 8.97 -5.48
CA LYS A 56 -0.99 9.45 -6.81
C LYS A 56 0.16 8.62 -7.38
N GLN A 57 1.15 8.31 -6.56
CA GLN A 57 2.29 7.50 -6.95
C GLN A 57 1.86 6.07 -7.33
N VAL A 58 1.06 5.42 -6.50
CA VAL A 58 0.54 4.06 -6.76
C VAL A 58 -0.26 4.02 -8.06
N VAL A 59 -1.14 5.01 -8.28
CA VAL A 59 -1.92 5.11 -9.52
C VAL A 59 -0.99 5.25 -10.73
N THR A 60 0.00 6.15 -10.65
CA THR A 60 0.94 6.37 -11.77
C THR A 60 1.77 5.13 -12.07
N GLN A 61 2.18 4.38 -11.03
CA GLN A 61 2.90 3.12 -11.18
C GLN A 61 2.04 2.05 -11.86
N ARG A 62 0.79 1.88 -11.40
CA ARG A 62 -0.18 0.94 -11.98
C ARG A 62 -0.47 1.23 -13.45
N VAL A 63 -0.59 2.51 -13.82
CA VAL A 63 -0.77 2.93 -15.21
C VAL A 63 0.43 2.53 -16.06
N ARG A 64 1.65 2.85 -15.62
CA ARG A 64 2.88 2.48 -16.35
C ARG A 64 3.09 0.97 -16.47
N GLU A 65 2.68 0.20 -15.48
CA GLU A 65 2.72 -1.27 -15.53
C GLU A 65 1.71 -1.81 -16.55
N ALA A 66 0.49 -1.27 -16.57
CA ALA A 66 -0.50 -1.63 -17.58
C ALA A 66 -0.03 -1.27 -18.99
N GLU A 67 0.52 -0.07 -19.19
CA GLU A 67 1.10 0.36 -20.48
C GLU A 67 2.23 -0.58 -20.93
N ARG A 68 3.14 -0.94 -20.02
CA ARG A 68 4.21 -1.92 -20.33
C ARG A 68 3.65 -3.28 -20.70
N GLY A 69 2.60 -3.75 -20.02
CA GLY A 69 1.92 -5.00 -20.35
C GLY A 69 1.28 -4.98 -21.73
N ILE A 70 0.65 -3.87 -22.13
CA ILE A 70 0.07 -3.70 -23.47
C ILE A 70 1.16 -3.76 -24.53
N ILE A 71 2.25 -2.99 -24.36
CA ILE A 71 3.39 -2.99 -25.29
C ILE A 71 3.98 -4.40 -25.38
N PHE A 72 4.23 -5.06 -24.26
CA PHE A 72 4.76 -6.42 -24.25
C PHE A 72 3.86 -7.39 -25.05
N ASN A 73 2.55 -7.36 -24.83
CA ASN A 73 1.60 -8.20 -25.55
C ASN A 73 1.53 -7.87 -27.05
N GLU A 74 1.76 -6.62 -27.45
CA GLU A 74 1.79 -6.24 -28.87
C GLU A 74 3.02 -6.81 -29.61
N TYR A 75 4.16 -6.90 -28.92
CA TYR A 75 5.43 -7.28 -29.53
C TYR A 75 5.84 -8.74 -29.31
N ILE A 76 5.23 -9.46 -28.36
CA ILE A 76 5.59 -10.85 -28.06
C ILE A 76 5.42 -11.78 -29.28
N ASP A 77 4.39 -11.54 -30.10
CA ASP A 77 4.11 -12.35 -31.29
C ASP A 77 4.93 -11.92 -32.53
N ARG A 78 5.80 -10.92 -32.40
CA ARG A 78 6.60 -10.33 -33.50
C ARG A 78 8.10 -10.61 -33.40
N GLU A 79 8.50 -11.66 -32.66
CA GLU A 79 9.90 -11.96 -32.32
C GLU A 79 10.81 -12.16 -33.56
N GLU A 80 10.24 -12.44 -34.74
CA GLU A 80 10.99 -12.67 -35.99
C GLU A 80 10.68 -11.64 -37.10
N ASP A 81 9.93 -10.59 -36.80
CA ASP A 81 9.53 -9.58 -37.79
C ASP A 81 10.62 -8.52 -38.01
N ILE A 82 10.93 -8.22 -39.27
CA ILE A 82 11.80 -7.10 -39.64
C ILE A 82 11.02 -5.79 -39.43
N MET A 83 11.48 -4.97 -38.49
CA MET A 83 10.87 -3.66 -38.19
C MET A 83 11.83 -2.50 -38.48
N ASN A 84 11.26 -1.38 -38.94
CA ASN A 84 11.98 -0.12 -39.10
C ASN A 84 11.83 0.73 -37.83
N GLY A 85 12.91 1.41 -37.40
CA GLY A 85 12.90 2.29 -36.23
C GLY A 85 13.82 3.50 -36.44
N THR A 86 13.57 4.56 -35.66
CA THR A 86 14.38 5.79 -35.69
C THR A 86 15.15 5.92 -34.38
N ILE A 87 16.43 6.21 -34.47
CA ILE A 87 17.28 6.46 -33.29
C ILE A 87 16.87 7.80 -32.66
N GLN A 88 16.37 7.75 -31.41
CA GLN A 88 16.00 8.95 -30.65
C GLN A 88 17.07 9.38 -29.63
N ARG A 89 17.80 8.43 -29.04
CA ARG A 89 18.85 8.69 -28.06
C ARG A 89 19.90 7.59 -28.11
N MET A 90 21.17 7.95 -27.91
CA MET A 90 22.28 7.01 -27.75
C MET A 90 22.84 7.17 -26.35
N ASP A 91 22.73 6.13 -25.53
CA ASP A 91 23.31 6.10 -24.19
C ASP A 91 24.71 5.47 -24.28
N ALA A 92 25.73 6.15 -23.71
CA ALA A 92 27.14 5.77 -23.86
C ALA A 92 27.47 4.40 -23.24
N ASP A 93 26.66 3.96 -22.26
CA ASP A 93 26.84 2.69 -21.56
C ASP A 93 26.42 1.47 -22.39
N LEU A 94 25.74 1.66 -23.51
CA LEU A 94 25.26 0.55 -24.35
C LEU A 94 26.36 -0.04 -25.27
N PHE A 95 27.55 0.56 -25.31
CA PHE A 95 28.63 0.21 -26.25
C PHE A 95 29.96 -0.16 -25.56
N MET A 96 29.98 -0.31 -24.23
CA MET A 96 31.11 -0.86 -23.46
C MET A 96 30.83 -2.30 -23.03
#